data_AF-N2JKM8-F1
#
_entry.id   AF-N2JKM8-F1
#
_cell.length_a   1.000
_cell.length_b   1.000
_cell.length_c   1.000
_cell.angle_alpha   90.00
_cell.angle_beta   90.00
_cell.angle_gamma   90.00
#
_symmetry.space_group_name_H-M   'P 1'
#
loop_
_entity.id
_entity.type
_entity.pdbx_description
1 polymer ?
#
loop_
_entity_poly.entity_id
_entity_poly.type
_entity_poly.pdbx_seq_one_letter_code
_entity_poly.pdbx_strand_id
1 'polypeptide(L)'
;MRKTIVMLSLALLAACTHGNKNDQTAQDVQIERYMTEQQLVGSMGKPDHVQKEGSLTVLVYRDRLLSMSADRSDYSFIFDGGHLVEYTPGRVKVQTQNGTPKITVEPA
;
A
#
# COMPACT_ATOMS: atom_id res chain seq x y z
N MET A 1 24.06 60.63 -3.19
CA MET A 1 22.80 60.52 -2.42
C MET A 1 21.63 60.65 -3.39
N ARG A 2 20.85 59.58 -3.61
CA ARG A 2 19.54 59.64 -4.24
C ARG A 2 18.70 58.48 -3.70
N LYS A 3 17.66 58.83 -2.95
CA LYS A 3 16.67 57.95 -2.35
C LYS A 3 15.65 57.58 -3.43
N THR A 4 15.41 56.28 -3.63
CA THR A 4 14.18 55.78 -4.25
C THR A 4 13.70 54.56 -3.47
N ILE A 5 12.68 54.82 -2.67
CA ILE A 5 11.75 53.86 -2.08
C ILE A 5 10.92 53.26 -3.21
N VAL A 6 10.81 51.93 -3.34
CA VAL A 6 9.54 51.24 -3.63
C VAL A 6 9.61 49.82 -3.05
N MET A 7 8.81 49.65 -2.00
CA MET A 7 8.31 48.42 -1.43
C MET A 7 7.57 47.61 -2.50
N LEU A 8 8.00 46.39 -2.82
CA LEU A 8 7.14 45.41 -3.48
C LEU A 8 7.38 44.02 -2.91
N SER A 9 6.59 43.75 -1.89
CA SER A 9 6.25 42.46 -1.34
C SER A 9 5.93 41.47 -2.47
N LEU A 10 6.79 40.47 -2.69
CA LEU A 10 6.44 39.28 -3.44
C LEU A 10 6.55 38.08 -2.52
N ALA A 11 5.54 37.95 -1.66
CA ALA A 11 5.20 36.69 -1.03
C ALA A 11 4.87 35.70 -2.15
N LEU A 12 5.83 34.87 -2.53
CA LEU A 12 5.57 33.69 -3.34
C LEU A 12 4.88 32.68 -2.42
N LEU A 13 3.55 32.68 -2.51
CA LEU A 13 2.69 31.71 -1.86
C LEU A 13 3.18 30.30 -2.21
N ALA A 14 3.24 29.48 -1.16
CA ALA A 14 3.48 28.05 -1.21
C ALA A 14 2.56 27.37 -2.23
N ALA A 15 3.13 26.94 -3.36
CA ALA A 15 2.54 25.92 -4.19
C ALA A 15 2.87 24.55 -3.56
N CYS A 16 2.26 24.25 -2.41
CA CYS A 16 2.10 22.86 -2.00
C CYS A 16 1.02 22.26 -2.90
N THR A 17 1.37 21.95 -4.15
CA THR A 17 0.51 21.13 -5.00
C THR A 17 0.48 19.74 -4.37
N HIS A 18 -0.49 19.51 -3.50
CA HIS A 18 -0.89 18.16 -3.11
C HIS A 18 -1.50 17.54 -4.36
N GLY A 19 -0.64 17.07 -5.25
CA GLY A 19 -1.04 16.35 -6.44
C GLY A 19 -1.60 15.02 -6.01
N ASN A 20 -2.90 14.96 -5.75
CA ASN A 20 -3.66 13.72 -5.80
C ASN A 20 -3.61 13.26 -7.27
N LYS A 21 -2.52 12.59 -7.63
CA LYS A 21 -2.47 11.80 -8.85
C LYS A 21 -3.47 10.68 -8.64
N ASN A 22 -4.61 10.79 -9.31
CA ASN A 22 -5.33 9.60 -9.74
C ASN A 22 -4.38 8.86 -10.69
N ASP A 23 -3.46 8.11 -10.09
CA ASP A 23 -2.40 7.42 -10.80
C ASP A 23 -3.05 6.22 -11.48
N GLN A 24 -3.47 6.42 -12.72
CA GLN A 24 -3.91 5.34 -13.60
C GLN A 24 -2.74 4.45 -14.02
N THR A 25 -1.51 4.79 -13.63
CA THR A 25 -0.34 3.96 -13.83
C THR A 25 -0.36 2.80 -12.83
N ALA A 26 -0.28 1.58 -13.36
CA ALA A 26 -0.10 0.38 -12.55
C ALA A 26 1.20 0.50 -11.75
N GLN A 27 1.15 0.19 -10.45
CA GLN A 27 2.35 0.09 -9.64
C GLN A 27 3.16 -1.12 -10.12
N ASP A 28 4.36 -0.85 -10.62
CA ASP A 28 5.28 -1.89 -11.01
C ASP A 28 5.97 -2.44 -9.76
N VAL A 29 5.30 -3.42 -9.14
CA VAL A 29 5.77 -4.09 -7.94
C VAL A 29 6.15 -5.51 -8.34
N GLN A 30 7.45 -5.79 -8.30
CA GLN A 30 7.94 -7.15 -8.48
C GLN A 30 7.66 -7.94 -7.20
N ILE A 31 6.59 -8.73 -7.22
CA ILE A 31 6.22 -9.62 -6.12
C ILE A 31 7.03 -10.90 -6.24
N GLU A 32 7.93 -11.12 -5.29
CA GLU A 32 8.76 -12.31 -5.22
C GLU A 32 8.26 -13.24 -4.12
N ARG A 33 8.22 -14.55 -4.41
CA ARG A 33 7.96 -15.54 -3.38
C ARG A 33 9.01 -15.43 -2.27
N TYR A 34 8.57 -15.55 -1.03
CA TYR A 34 9.39 -15.44 0.18
C TYR A 34 9.98 -14.05 0.46
N MET A 35 9.53 -12.99 -0.22
CA MET A 35 9.91 -11.64 0.19
C MET A 35 9.40 -11.30 1.60
N THR A 36 10.13 -10.45 2.31
CA THR A 36 9.76 -10.03 3.67
C THR A 36 8.66 -8.97 3.67
N GLU A 37 7.95 -8.83 4.80
CA GLU A 37 6.98 -7.75 5.01
C GLU A 37 7.60 -6.38 4.73
N GLN A 38 8.84 -6.14 5.17
CA GLN A 38 9.55 -4.87 4.98
C GLN A 38 9.86 -4.58 3.51
N GLN A 39 10.26 -5.59 2.74
CA GLN A 39 10.47 -5.41 1.30
C GLN A 39 9.16 -5.03 0.60
N LEU A 40 8.05 -5.69 0.94
CA LEU A 40 6.77 -5.39 0.32
C LEU A 40 6.29 -3.98 0.68
N VAL A 41 6.39 -3.60 1.95
CA VAL A 41 6.04 -2.24 2.42
C VAL A 41 6.97 -1.19 1.81
N GLY A 42 8.24 -1.52 1.58
CA GLY A 42 9.18 -0.65 0.88
C GLY A 42 8.77 -0.37 -0.56
N SER A 43 8.23 -1.38 -1.26
CA SER A 43 7.80 -1.25 -2.66
C SER A 43 6.38 -0.69 -2.81
N MET A 44 5.45 -1.08 -1.94
CA MET A 44 4.02 -0.75 -2.03
C MET A 44 3.59 0.43 -1.14
N GLY A 45 4.47 0.88 -0.25
CA GLY A 45 4.15 1.82 0.80
C GLY A 45 3.43 1.16 1.98
N LYS A 46 2.81 1.99 2.83
CA LYS A 46 2.13 1.51 4.04
C LYS A 46 0.83 0.75 3.67
N PRO A 47 0.57 -0.42 4.29
CA PRO A 47 -0.70 -1.15 4.09
C PRO A 47 -1.88 -0.42 4.75
N ASP A 48 -3.06 -0.60 4.17
CA ASP A 48 -4.32 -0.07 4.69
C ASP A 48 -4.78 -0.83 5.94
N HIS A 49 -4.58 -2.14 5.95
CA HIS A 49 -4.91 -2.99 7.09
C HIS A 49 -3.82 -4.03 7.31
N VAL A 50 -3.62 -4.38 8.58
CA VAL A 50 -2.68 -5.40 9.02
C VAL A 50 -3.42 -6.32 9.99
N GLN A 51 -3.48 -7.60 9.65
CA GLN A 51 -4.01 -8.64 10.53
C GLN A 51 -2.87 -9.58 10.92
N LYS A 52 -2.81 -10.00 12.18
CA LYS A 52 -1.83 -10.99 12.67
C LYS A 52 -2.56 -12.08 13.43
N GLU A 53 -2.26 -13.33 13.11
CA GLU A 53 -2.85 -14.51 13.74
C GLU A 53 -1.81 -15.63 13.80
N GLY A 54 -1.28 -15.91 14.99
CA GLY A 54 -0.19 -16.87 15.16
C GLY A 54 1.07 -16.46 14.36
N SER A 55 1.53 -17.34 13.48
CA SER A 55 2.66 -17.07 12.57
C SER A 55 2.26 -16.31 11.29
N LEU A 56 0.95 -16.14 11.06
CA LEU A 56 0.43 -15.51 9.86
C LEU A 56 0.29 -13.99 10.04
N THR A 57 0.74 -13.24 9.04
CA THR A 57 0.43 -11.82 8.88
C THR A 57 -0.29 -11.63 7.55
N VAL A 58 -1.38 -10.87 7.54
CA VAL A 58 -2.03 -10.42 6.30
C VAL A 58 -1.93 -8.91 6.19
N LEU A 59 -1.35 -8.44 5.09
CA LEU A 59 -1.32 -7.03 4.71
C LEU A 59 -2.35 -6.80 3.62
N VAL A 60 -3.23 -5.83 3.82
CA VAL A 60 -4.24 -5.43 2.84
C VAL A 60 -3.87 -4.08 2.27
N TYR A 61 -3.86 -3.99 0.95
CA TYR A 61 -3.74 -2.74 0.21
C TYR A 61 -5.01 -2.52 -0.60
N ARG A 62 -5.69 -1.41 -0.36
CA ARG A 62 -6.96 -1.10 -1.03
C ARG A 62 -6.73 -0.36 -2.33
N ASP A 63 -7.64 -0.62 -3.27
CA ASP A 63 -7.73 0.15 -4.51
C ASP A 63 -6.38 0.28 -5.25
N ARG A 64 -5.64 -0.84 -5.38
CA ARG A 64 -4.35 -0.88 -6.07
C ARG A 64 -4.51 -1.41 -7.48
N LEU A 65 -3.83 -0.78 -8.43
CA LEU A 65 -3.60 -1.32 -9.76
C LEU A 65 -2.16 -1.83 -9.79
N LEU A 66 -1.98 -3.14 -9.83
CA LEU A 66 -0.65 -3.77 -9.88
C LEU A 66 -0.31 -4.11 -11.33
N SER A 67 0.97 -4.06 -11.72
CA SER A 67 1.39 -4.42 -13.08
C SER A 67 1.02 -5.86 -13.49
N MET A 68 0.77 -6.73 -12.50
CA MET A 68 0.32 -8.11 -12.68
C MET A 68 -1.20 -8.26 -12.84
N SER A 69 -1.98 -7.18 -12.80
CA SER A 69 -3.44 -7.22 -12.88
C SER A 69 -4.00 -6.23 -13.89
N ALA A 70 -5.06 -6.64 -14.56
CA ALA A 70 -5.78 -5.79 -15.50
C ALA A 70 -6.58 -4.69 -14.80
N ASP A 71 -7.04 -4.94 -13.56
CA ASP A 71 -7.99 -4.10 -12.86
C ASP A 71 -7.52 -3.69 -11.47
N ARG A 72 -8.04 -2.53 -11.05
CA ARG A 72 -7.83 -1.99 -9.70
C ARG A 72 -8.67 -2.78 -8.72
N SER A 73 -8.05 -3.28 -7.66
CA SER A 73 -8.71 -4.11 -6.65
C SER A 73 -8.05 -3.94 -5.28
N ASP A 74 -8.71 -4.45 -4.26
CA ASP A 74 -8.05 -4.69 -2.99
C ASP A 74 -7.14 -5.92 -3.14
N TYR A 75 -5.96 -5.91 -2.53
CA TYR A 75 -5.05 -7.04 -2.53
C TYR A 75 -4.69 -7.43 -1.11
N SER A 76 -4.74 -8.73 -0.85
CA SER A 76 -4.26 -9.33 0.39
C SER A 76 -2.96 -10.07 0.14
N PHE A 77 -1.95 -9.78 0.95
CA PHE A 77 -0.65 -10.45 0.94
C PHE A 77 -0.50 -11.21 2.24
N ILE A 78 -0.32 -12.53 2.13
CA ILE A 78 -0.29 -13.45 3.25
C ILE A 78 1.16 -13.85 3.50
N PHE A 79 1.63 -13.60 4.71
CA PHE A 79 2.96 -13.94 5.19
C PHE A 79 2.84 -15.04 6.23
N ASP A 80 3.78 -15.98 6.23
CA ASP A 80 3.97 -16.96 7.30
C ASP A 80 5.41 -16.89 7.79
N GLY A 81 5.61 -16.72 9.09
CA GLY A 81 6.94 -16.58 9.67
C GLY A 81 7.74 -15.40 9.07
N GLY A 82 7.03 -14.33 8.68
CA GLY A 82 7.62 -13.10 8.12
C GLY A 82 7.95 -13.13 6.62
N HIS A 83 7.63 -14.21 5.92
CA HIS A 83 7.91 -14.37 4.49
C HIS A 83 6.60 -14.50 3.69
N LEU A 84 6.53 -13.86 2.53
CA LEU A 84 5.36 -13.90 1.66
C LEU A 84 5.15 -15.33 1.13
N VAL A 85 3.99 -15.90 1.41
CA VAL A 85 3.61 -17.24 0.95
C VAL A 85 2.57 -17.21 -0.16
N GLU A 86 1.67 -16.23 -0.17
CA GLU A 86 0.58 -16.13 -1.13
C GLU A 86 0.08 -14.68 -1.25
N TYR A 87 -0.49 -14.31 -2.40
CA TYR A 87 -1.22 -13.05 -2.55
C TYR A 87 -2.43 -13.24 -3.47
N THR A 88 -3.50 -12.48 -3.21
CA THR A 88 -4.74 -12.59 -3.99
C THR A 88 -5.45 -11.24 -4.11
N PRO A 89 -6.15 -11.00 -5.23
CA PRO A 89 -7.20 -10.00 -5.27
C PRO A 89 -8.27 -10.30 -4.20
N GLY A 90 -8.88 -9.25 -3.67
CA GLY A 90 -9.85 -9.28 -2.59
C GLY A 90 -9.23 -9.18 -1.19
N ARG A 91 -10.12 -9.14 -0.19
CA ARG A 91 -9.75 -9.07 1.22
C ARG A 91 -9.78 -10.46 1.83
N VAL A 92 -8.75 -10.79 2.58
CA VAL A 92 -8.63 -12.06 3.28
C VAL A 92 -8.70 -11.81 4.79
N LYS A 93 -9.49 -12.63 5.46
CA LYS A 93 -9.52 -12.73 6.93
C LYS A 93 -8.89 -14.04 7.35
N VAL A 94 -7.96 -13.95 8.29
CA VAL A 94 -7.38 -15.11 8.98
C VAL A 94 -7.98 -15.17 10.37
N GLN A 95 -8.44 -16.35 10.76
CA GLN A 95 -8.97 -16.59 12.10
C GLN A 95 -8.54 -17.99 12.55
N THR A 96 -8.11 -18.14 13.80
CA THR A 96 -7.88 -19.47 14.35
C THR A 96 -9.22 -20.10 14.75
N GLN A 97 -9.57 -21.23 14.14
CA GLN A 97 -10.75 -22.01 14.48
C GLN A 97 -10.31 -23.41 14.94
N ASN A 98 -10.61 -23.77 16.18
CA ASN A 98 -10.21 -25.05 16.79
C ASN A 98 -8.69 -25.34 16.75
N GLY A 99 -7.86 -24.29 16.87
CA GLY A 99 -6.39 -24.40 16.81
C GLY A 99 -5.82 -24.45 15.39
N THR A 100 -6.66 -24.44 14.36
CA THR A 100 -6.23 -24.41 12.95
C THR A 100 -6.44 -23.01 12.37
N PRO A 101 -5.43 -22.40 11.72
CA PRO A 101 -5.62 -21.18 10.96
C PRO A 101 -6.61 -21.40 9.82
N LYS A 102 -7.68 -20.62 9.78
CA LYS A 102 -8.66 -20.60 8.70
C LYS A 102 -8.56 -19.29 7.96
N ILE A 103 -8.36 -19.40 6.65
CA ILE A 103 -8.30 -18.28 5.72
C ILE A 103 -9.66 -18.20 5.03
N THR A 104 -10.31 -17.04 5.08
CA THR A 104 -11.59 -16.77 4.42
C THR A 104 -11.45 -15.56 3.52
N VAL A 105 -11.78 -15.72 2.23
CA VAL A 105 -11.83 -14.62 1.28
C VAL A 105 -13.17 -13.91 1.45
N GLU A 106 -13.14 -12.62 1.71
CA GLU A 106 -14.33 -11.79 1.69
C GLU A 106 -14.70 -11.49 0.23
N PRO A 107 -15.97 -11.69 -0.18
CA PRO A 107 -16.42 -11.25 -1.49
C PRO A 107 -16.22 -9.73 -1.61
N ALA A 108 -15.70 -9.31 -2.77
CA ALA A 108 -15.52 -7.91 -3.13
C ALA A 108 -16.87 -7.18 -3.27
#